data_AF-F9T242-F1
#
_entry.id   AF-F9T242-F1
#
_cell.length_a   1.000
_cell.length_b   1.000
_cell.length_c   1.000
_cell.angle_alpha   90.00
_cell.angle_beta   90.00
_cell.angle_gamma   90.00
#
_symmetry.space_group_name_H-M   'P 1'
#
loop_
_entity.id
_entity.type
_entity.pdbx_description
1 polymer ?
#
loop_
_entity_poly.entity_id
_entity_poly.type
_entity_poly.pdbx_seq_one_letter_code
_entity_poly.pdbx_strand_id
1 'polypeptide(L)'
;MEHILQLTWVDRAIMHKVWIEPYYDGCRLCLKVVKDVEPEMLSLIIPNVDIKTVRQAWQGAATNITPAYDDGVLFTQTRSLLNLPHGCVLWAVTHIKMQNGLKMSADKLCFVPKFAG
;
A
#
# COMPACT_ATOMS: atom_id res chain seq x y z
N MET A 1 10.56 12.13 -21.02
CA MET A 1 11.04 11.72 -19.70
C MET A 1 9.89 11.04 -19.00
N GLU A 2 10.13 9.82 -18.56
CA GLU A 2 9.12 9.01 -17.91
C GLU A 2 9.07 9.45 -16.43
N HIS A 3 8.09 10.29 -16.10
CA HIS A 3 8.09 11.05 -14.84
C HIS A 3 7.59 10.19 -13.69
N ILE A 4 8.45 10.03 -12.66
CA ILE A 4 8.02 9.56 -11.34
C ILE A 4 6.90 10.47 -10.85
N LEU A 5 5.76 9.86 -10.47
CA LEU A 5 4.62 10.57 -9.90
C LEU A 5 4.58 10.35 -8.39
N GLN A 6 4.91 11.37 -7.62
CA GLN A 6 4.63 11.35 -6.18
C GLN A 6 3.13 11.56 -5.93
N LEU A 7 2.54 10.68 -5.12
CA LEU A 7 1.14 10.77 -4.72
C LEU A 7 1.04 11.43 -3.34
N THR A 8 0.18 12.44 -3.21
CA THR A 8 0.01 13.17 -1.95
C THR A 8 -0.71 12.31 -0.93
N TRP A 9 -0.06 12.03 0.20
CA TRP A 9 -0.67 11.35 1.34
C TRP A 9 -1.35 12.38 2.26
N VAL A 10 -2.64 12.19 2.57
CA VAL A 10 -3.45 13.16 3.34
C VAL A 10 -3.76 12.69 4.76
N ASP A 11 -3.60 11.40 5.06
CA ASP A 11 -3.73 10.90 6.42
C ASP A 11 -2.54 11.39 7.27
N ARG A 12 -2.85 12.23 8.26
CA ARG A 12 -1.85 12.91 9.08
C ARG A 12 -1.39 12.10 10.28
N ALA A 13 -2.05 10.98 10.58
CA ALA A 13 -1.66 10.13 11.71
C ALA A 13 -0.26 9.55 11.47
N ILE A 14 0.01 9.06 10.25
CA ILE A 14 1.33 8.59 9.82
C ILE A 14 1.57 9.00 8.37
N MET A 15 2.61 9.80 8.15
CA MET A 15 2.96 10.37 6.84
C MET A 15 3.79 9.41 5.98
N HIS A 16 3.15 8.34 5.49
CA HIS A 16 3.76 7.44 4.52
C HIS A 16 4.07 8.17 3.20
N LYS A 17 5.04 7.66 2.42
CA LYS A 17 5.35 8.21 1.10
C LYS A 17 5.00 7.20 0.03
N VAL A 18 4.26 7.61 -0.98
CA VAL A 18 3.87 6.76 -2.11
C VAL A 18 4.18 7.47 -3.42
N TRP A 19 4.70 6.72 -4.39
CA TRP A 19 4.95 7.22 -5.73
C TRP A 19 4.80 6.10 -6.74
N ILE A 20 4.59 6.49 -8.00
CA ILE A 20 4.45 5.59 -9.14
C ILE A 20 5.58 5.85 -10.11
N GLU A 21 6.20 4.77 -10.58
CA GLU A 21 7.23 4.78 -11.59
C GLU A 21 6.72 4.05 -12.84
N PRO A 22 7.09 4.49 -14.05
CA PRO A 22 6.84 3.74 -15.28
C PRO A 22 7.48 2.35 -15.21
N TYR A 23 6.80 1.33 -15.74
CA TYR A 23 7.34 -0.03 -15.76
C TYR A 23 6.75 -0.85 -16.92
N TYR A 24 7.50 -0.96 -18.02
CA TYR A 24 7.09 -1.65 -19.25
C TYR A 24 5.69 -1.24 -19.73
N ASP A 25 4.74 -2.18 -19.81
CA ASP A 25 3.35 -2.02 -20.23
C ASP A 25 2.42 -1.59 -19.07
N GLY A 26 2.97 -1.30 -17.90
CA GLY A 26 2.24 -0.84 -16.74
C GLY A 26 3.03 0.14 -15.89
N CYS A 27 2.89 -0.01 -14.58
CA CYS A 27 3.58 0.85 -13.63
C CYS A 27 4.03 0.08 -12.40
N ARG A 28 5.00 0.65 -11.68
CA ARG A 28 5.41 0.19 -10.37
C ARG A 28 4.90 1.15 -9.32
N LEU A 29 4.09 0.66 -8.40
CA LEU A 29 3.75 1.37 -7.18
C LEU A 29 4.85 1.16 -6.16
N CYS A 30 5.34 2.23 -5.57
CA CYS A 30 6.33 2.23 -4.51
C CYS A 30 5.74 2.88 -3.26
N LEU A 31 5.91 2.22 -2.10
CA LEU A 31 5.43 2.68 -0.81
C LEU A 31 6.59 2.63 0.20
N LYS A 32 6.91 3.78 0.78
CA LYS A 32 7.76 3.88 1.96
C LYS A 32 6.87 3.95 3.20
N VAL A 33 6.77 2.83 3.90
CA VAL A 33 6.08 2.72 5.18
C VAL A 33 6.97 3.34 6.26
N VAL A 34 6.65 4.56 6.68
CA VAL A 34 7.27 5.17 7.87
C VAL A 34 6.93 4.37 9.12
N LYS A 35 7.95 4.04 9.92
CA LYS A 35 7.89 3.30 11.18
C LYS A 35 8.76 4.01 12.23
N ASP A 36 8.61 3.64 13.49
CA ASP A 36 9.31 4.28 14.62
C ASP A 36 10.83 4.09 14.61
N VAL A 37 11.33 3.01 14.00
CA VAL A 37 12.76 2.68 13.96
C VAL A 37 13.31 2.87 12.54
N GLU A 38 12.97 1.95 11.63
CA GLU A 38 13.43 1.99 10.24
C GLU A 38 12.24 1.90 9.28
N PRO A 39 12.13 2.83 8.31
CA PRO A 39 11.10 2.75 7.30
C PRO A 39 11.24 1.49 6.43
N GLU A 40 10.11 0.86 6.09
CA GLU A 40 10.10 -0.25 5.15
C GLU A 40 9.79 0.24 3.73
N MET A 41 10.50 -0.32 2.75
CA MET A 41 10.33 -0.02 1.34
C MET A 41 9.62 -1.18 0.65
N LEU A 42 8.44 -0.92 0.11
CA LEU A 42 7.64 -1.89 -0.64
C LEU A 42 7.49 -1.42 -2.07
N SER A 43 7.42 -2.38 -3.00
CA SER A 43 7.03 -2.10 -4.38
C SER A 43 6.18 -3.21 -4.96
N LEU A 44 5.33 -2.85 -5.91
CA LEU A 44 4.42 -3.77 -6.60
C LEU A 44 4.28 -3.35 -8.06
N ILE A 45 4.43 -4.30 -8.97
CA ILE A 45 4.17 -4.08 -10.40
C ILE A 45 2.67 -4.25 -10.64
N ILE A 46 2.08 -3.27 -11.32
CA ILE A 46 0.67 -3.26 -11.74
C ILE A 46 0.67 -3.32 -13.27
N PRO A 47 0.36 -4.47 -13.87
CA PRO A 47 0.39 -4.64 -15.32
C PRO A 47 -0.76 -3.86 -15.98
N ASN A 48 -0.54 -3.37 -17.20
CA ASN A 48 -1.58 -2.74 -18.03
C ASN A 48 -2.28 -1.53 -17.38
N VAL A 49 -1.60 -0.81 -16.49
CA VAL A 49 -2.11 0.40 -15.84
C VAL A 49 -1.11 1.53 -16.01
N ASP A 50 -1.54 2.62 -16.62
CA ASP A 50 -0.73 3.82 -16.79
C ASP A 50 -0.78 4.75 -15.56
N ILE A 51 0.22 5.62 -15.45
CA ILE A 51 0.38 6.56 -14.33
C ILE A 51 -0.80 7.54 -14.18
N LYS A 52 -1.43 7.97 -15.27
CA LYS A 52 -2.57 8.92 -15.22
C LYS A 52 -3.78 8.23 -14.60
N THR A 53 -4.02 6.98 -14.95
CA THR A 53 -5.07 6.15 -14.35
C THR A 53 -4.85 6.02 -12.84
N VAL A 54 -3.61 5.76 -12.40
CA VAL A 54 -3.29 5.72 -10.96
C VAL A 54 -3.54 7.07 -10.29
N ARG A 55 -3.12 8.18 -10.90
CA ARG A 55 -3.33 9.53 -10.36
C ARG A 55 -4.81 9.83 -10.12
N GLN A 56 -5.66 9.44 -11.05
CA GLN A 56 -7.11 9.66 -10.95
C GLN A 56 -7.76 8.78 -9.88
N ALA A 57 -7.24 7.56 -9.68
CA ALA A 57 -7.75 6.62 -8.69
C ALA A 57 -7.25 6.90 -7.25
N TRP A 58 -6.15 7.64 -7.08
CA TRP A 58 -5.57 7.90 -5.77
C TRP A 58 -6.43 8.85 -4.92
N GLN A 59 -6.83 8.38 -3.73
CA GLN A 59 -7.73 9.11 -2.83
C GLN A 59 -7.00 9.81 -1.68
N GLY A 60 -5.67 9.76 -1.64
CA GLY A 60 -4.87 10.41 -0.60
C GLY A 60 -4.54 9.53 0.60
N ALA A 61 -5.21 8.39 0.80
CA ALA A 61 -4.97 7.52 1.95
C ALA A 61 -5.35 6.08 1.66
N ALA A 62 -4.84 5.16 2.50
CA ALA A 62 -5.30 3.78 2.51
C ALA A 62 -6.66 3.68 3.22
N THR A 63 -7.65 3.06 2.60
CA THR A 63 -9.00 2.88 3.16
C THR A 63 -9.14 1.49 3.77
N ASN A 64 -9.66 1.38 4.99
CA ASN A 64 -9.88 0.09 5.65
C ASN A 64 -10.95 -0.71 4.89
N ILE A 65 -10.63 -1.94 4.48
CA ILE A 65 -11.61 -2.87 3.88
C ILE A 65 -12.32 -3.65 4.99
N THR A 66 -11.59 -4.00 6.04
CA THR A 66 -12.12 -4.70 7.22
C THR A 66 -11.77 -3.93 8.49
N PRO A 67 -12.52 -4.16 9.59
CA PRO A 67 -12.02 -3.85 10.92
C PRO A 67 -10.66 -4.51 11.14
N ALA A 68 -9.81 -3.88 11.94
CA ALA A 68 -8.59 -4.53 12.39
C ALA A 68 -8.93 -5.66 13.36
N TYR A 69 -8.20 -6.76 13.27
CA TYR A 69 -8.10 -7.72 14.36
C TYR A 69 -7.00 -7.24 15.31
N ASP A 70 -7.28 -7.22 16.62
CA ASP A 70 -6.30 -6.90 17.65
C ASP A 70 -6.67 -7.63 18.96
N ASP A 71 -5.81 -8.57 19.39
CA ASP A 71 -5.94 -9.28 20.68
C ASP A 71 -4.85 -8.87 21.68
N GLY A 72 -4.10 -7.80 21.40
CA GLY A 72 -2.95 -7.35 22.19
C GLY A 72 -1.65 -8.12 21.93
N VAL A 73 -1.69 -9.22 21.18
CA VAL A 73 -0.52 -9.99 20.72
C VAL A 73 -0.36 -9.84 19.21
N LEU A 74 -1.43 -10.03 18.46
CA LEU A 74 -1.49 -9.91 17.00
C LEU A 74 -2.44 -8.77 16.64
N PHE A 75 -1.91 -7.80 15.92
CA PHE A 75 -2.71 -6.84 15.16
C PHE A 75 -2.61 -7.19 13.68
N THR A 76 -3.72 -7.22 12.95
CA THR A 76 -3.70 -7.28 11.48
C THR A 76 -4.85 -6.50 10.85
N GLN A 77 -4.56 -5.85 9.72
CA GLN A 77 -5.56 -5.12 8.95
C GLN A 77 -5.19 -5.08 7.47
N THR A 78 -6.20 -5.27 6.61
CA THR A 78 -6.06 -5.06 5.17
C THR A 78 -6.74 -3.77 4.75
N ARG A 79 -6.02 -2.97 3.97
CA ARG A 79 -6.46 -1.66 3.46
C ARG A 79 -6.36 -1.63 1.95
N SER A 80 -7.26 -0.90 1.31
CA SER A 80 -7.18 -0.55 -0.12
C SER A 80 -6.30 0.68 -0.28
N LEU A 81 -5.24 0.59 -1.09
CA LEU A 81 -4.47 1.76 -1.55
C LEU A 81 -5.06 2.34 -2.84
N LEU A 82 -5.43 1.47 -3.78
CA LEU A 82 -5.97 1.87 -5.07
C LEU A 82 -7.11 0.94 -5.46
N ASN A 83 -8.17 1.53 -6.01
CA ASN A 83 -9.20 0.81 -6.72
C ASN A 83 -9.15 1.24 -8.19
N LEU A 84 -8.78 0.31 -9.07
CA LEU A 84 -8.49 0.55 -10.49
C LEU A 84 -9.56 -0.18 -11.35
N PRO A 85 -9.76 0.23 -12.60
CA PRO A 85 -10.75 -0.42 -13.48
C PRO A 85 -10.57 -1.95 -13.63
N HIS A 86 -9.32 -2.43 -13.56
CA HIS A 86 -8.94 -3.83 -13.78
C HIS A 86 -8.52 -4.59 -12.51
N GLY A 87 -8.67 -3.99 -11.33
CA GLY A 87 -8.27 -4.63 -10.07
C GLY A 87 -8.04 -3.62 -8.95
N CYS A 88 -7.54 -4.08 -7.81
CA CYS A 88 -7.20 -3.20 -6.69
C CYS A 88 -5.82 -3.52 -6.13
N VAL A 89 -5.21 -2.51 -5.50
CA VAL A 89 -3.97 -2.67 -4.74
C VAL A 89 -4.33 -2.67 -3.26
N LEU A 90 -3.97 -3.76 -2.59
CA LEU A 90 -4.14 -3.95 -1.16
C LEU A 90 -2.82 -3.75 -0.42
N TRP A 91 -2.91 -3.19 0.77
CA TRP A 91 -1.84 -3.11 1.75
C TRP A 91 -2.28 -3.81 3.03
N ALA A 92 -1.60 -4.90 3.35
CA ALA A 92 -1.78 -5.63 4.60
C ALA A 92 -0.71 -5.19 5.60
N VAL A 93 -1.16 -4.86 6.80
CA VAL A 93 -0.33 -4.48 7.96
C VAL A 93 -0.50 -5.55 9.01
N THR A 94 0.61 -6.09 9.53
CA THR A 94 0.58 -7.05 10.64
C THR A 94 1.63 -6.67 11.69
N HIS A 95 1.21 -6.62 12.95
CA HIS A 95 2.11 -6.44 14.09
C HIS A 95 2.00 -7.64 15.02
N ILE A 96 3.14 -8.17 15.46
CA ILE A 96 3.22 -9.29 16.38
C ILE A 96 4.04 -8.84 17.59
N LYS A 97 3.45 -8.94 18.78
CA LYS A 97 4.17 -8.77 20.04
C LYS A 97 5.02 -10.01 20.30
N MET A 98 6.32 -9.82 20.29
CA MET A 98 7.30 -10.87 20.59
C MET A 98 7.35 -11.14 22.10
N GLN A 99 7.91 -12.29 22.49
CA GLN A 99 8.04 -12.70 23.90
C GLN A 99 8.84 -11.69 24.75
N ASN A 100 9.79 -10.97 24.14
CA ASN A 100 10.56 -9.91 24.80
C ASN A 100 9.79 -8.58 24.94
N GLY A 101 8.51 -8.54 24.56
CA GLY A 101 7.66 -7.35 24.60
C GLY A 101 7.81 -6.39 23.42
N LEU A 102 8.79 -6.62 22.52
CA LEU A 102 8.97 -5.81 21.32
C LEU A 102 7.93 -6.14 20.26
N LYS A 103 7.72 -5.22 19.31
CA LYS A 103 6.81 -5.41 18.17
C LYS A 103 7.61 -5.75 16.91
N MET A 104 7.23 -6.83 16.25
CA MET A 104 7.62 -7.11 14.87
C MET A 104 6.51 -6.65 13.94
N SER A 105 6.86 -5.93 12.88
CA SER A 105 5.90 -5.39 11.92
C SER A 105 6.21 -5.90 10.51
N ALA A 106 5.21 -6.44 9.83
CA ALA A 106 5.32 -6.90 8.45
C ALA A 106 4.25 -6.23 7.59
N ASP A 107 4.69 -5.55 6.54
CA ASP A 107 3.83 -4.88 5.58
C ASP A 107 3.93 -5.58 4.22
N LYS A 108 2.79 -5.75 3.54
CA LYS A 108 2.74 -6.39 2.22
C LYS A 108 1.82 -5.65 1.26
N LEU A 109 2.27 -5.51 0.03
CA LEU A 109 1.46 -5.04 -1.09
C LEU A 109 0.98 -6.24 -1.91
N CYS A 110 -0.26 -6.19 -2.36
CA CYS A 110 -0.85 -7.21 -3.22
C CYS A 110 -1.69 -6.54 -4.31
N PHE A 111 -1.64 -7.06 -5.54
CA PHE A 111 -2.57 -6.69 -6.60
C PHE A 111 -3.62 -7.80 -6.72
N VAL A 112 -4.89 -7.45 -6.61
CA VAL A 112 -6.01 -8.35 -6.83
C VAL A 112 -6.66 -7.99 -8.16
N PRO A 113 -6.54 -8.82 -9.21
CA PRO A 113 -7.15 -8.54 -10.49
C PRO A 113 -8.68 -8.61 -10.36
N LYS A 114 -9.38 -7.77 -11.12
CA LYS A 114 -10.83 -7.85 -11.26
C LYS A 114 -11.18 -9.17 -11.93
N PHE A 115 -12.16 -9.88 -11.36
CA PHE A 115 -12.70 -11.08 -11.99
C PHE A 115 -13.33 -10.73 -13.35
N ALA A 116 -12.79 -11.30 -14.42
CA ALA A 116 -13.37 -11.26 -15.76
C ALA A 116 -14.27 -12.49 -15.91
N GLY A 117 -15.47 -12.40 -15.35
CA GLY A 117 -16.54 -13.37 -15.57
C GLY A 117 -17.25 -13.15 -16.89
#